data_AF-A0A7X6ASY8-F1
#
_entry.id   AF-A0A7X6ASY8-F1
#
_cell.length_a   1.000
_cell.length_b   1.000
_cell.length_c   1.000
_cell.angle_alpha   90.00
_cell.angle_beta   90.00
_cell.angle_gamma   90.00
#
_symmetry.space_group_name_H-M   'P 1'
#
loop_
_entity.id
_entity.type
_entity.pdbx_description
1 polymer ?
#
loop_
_entity_poly.entity_id
_entity_poly.type
_entity_poly.pdbx_seq_one_letter_code
_entity_poly.pdbx_strand_id
1 'polypeptide(L)'
;YALGNIASADIAARVGGADLRAEGTRNPGAMNVHHVLGRRWATAVTAVDIGKGYAAARVGRRLAGDLGANVAASAAVIGHCRPLGRRGGKGVATSVGQVIGTFPVYLPIDVGVAAATATLPWFRQRTRAATTVASLSWVGCAALWWRRGLDNPGGVRPTASLPAAA
;
A
#
# COMPACT_ATOMS: atom_id res chain seq x y z
N TYR A 1 1.73 -10.72 -6.95
CA TYR A 1 0.68 -10.36 -7.95
C TYR A 1 -0.68 -11.02 -7.66
N ALA A 2 -0.76 -12.35 -7.57
CA ALA A 2 -2.03 -13.05 -7.33
C ALA A 2 -2.80 -12.54 -6.08
N LEU A 3 -2.11 -12.38 -4.94
CA LEU A 3 -2.72 -11.78 -3.74
C LEU A 3 -3.26 -10.36 -3.98
N GLY A 4 -2.60 -9.57 -4.84
CA GLY A 4 -3.06 -8.24 -5.22
C GLY A 4 -4.38 -8.23 -6.00
N ASN A 5 -4.65 -9.31 -6.75
CA ASN A 5 -5.86 -9.46 -7.57
C ASN A 5 -7.14 -9.70 -6.74
N ILE A 6 -7.00 -9.96 -5.44
CA ILE A 6 -8.12 -10.02 -4.51
C ILE A 6 -8.75 -8.63 -4.44
N ALA A 7 -9.92 -8.48 -5.06
CA ALA A 7 -10.68 -7.23 -5.07
C ALA A 7 -11.66 -7.20 -3.89
N SER A 8 -11.08 -7.05 -2.70
CA SER A 8 -11.77 -6.83 -1.43
C SER A 8 -12.92 -5.81 -1.53
N ALA A 9 -12.69 -4.68 -2.19
CA ALA A 9 -13.69 -3.64 -2.38
C ALA A 9 -14.87 -4.10 -3.27
N ASP A 10 -14.60 -4.78 -4.40
CA ASP A 10 -15.65 -5.32 -5.28
C ASP A 10 -16.46 -6.40 -4.57
N ILE A 11 -15.80 -7.25 -3.77
CA ILE A 11 -16.46 -8.29 -2.98
C ILE A 11 -17.38 -7.63 -1.94
N ALA A 12 -16.88 -6.65 -1.19
CA ALA A 12 -17.68 -5.89 -0.22
C ALA A 12 -18.88 -5.20 -0.87
N ALA A 13 -18.69 -4.60 -2.03
CA ALA A 13 -19.75 -3.96 -2.82
C ALA A 13 -20.86 -4.93 -3.20
N ARG A 14 -20.49 -6.08 -3.76
CA ARG A 14 -21.44 -7.12 -4.16
C ARG A 14 -22.24 -7.64 -2.97
N VAL A 15 -21.58 -7.89 -1.83
CA VAL A 15 -22.27 -8.34 -0.61
C VAL A 15 -23.16 -7.23 -0.03
N GLY A 16 -22.74 -5.98 -0.12
CA GLY A 16 -23.50 -4.81 0.31
C GLY A 16 -24.58 -4.35 -0.67
N GLY A 17 -24.78 -5.04 -1.80
CA GLY A 17 -25.79 -4.69 -2.80
C GLY A 17 -25.50 -3.42 -3.61
N ALA A 18 -24.23 -3.03 -3.75
CA ALA A 18 -23.82 -1.81 -4.45
C ALA A 18 -22.83 -2.08 -5.59
N ASP A 19 -22.66 -1.11 -6.48
CA ASP A 19 -21.62 -1.13 -7.51
C ASP A 19 -20.68 0.09 -7.39
N LEU A 20 -19.47 -0.16 -6.86
CA LEU A 20 -18.44 0.88 -6.70
C LEU A 20 -17.95 1.47 -8.02
N ARG A 21 -18.24 0.85 -9.18
CA ARG A 21 -17.89 1.40 -10.49
C ARG A 21 -18.97 2.34 -11.03
N ALA A 22 -20.21 2.22 -10.54
CA ALA A 22 -21.31 3.12 -10.85
C ALA A 22 -21.45 4.24 -9.81
N GLU A 23 -21.06 3.98 -8.55
CA GLU A 23 -21.36 4.85 -7.42
C GLU A 23 -20.15 5.57 -6.82
N GLY A 24 -20.43 6.69 -6.14
CA GLY A 24 -19.46 7.52 -5.44
C GLY A 24 -18.33 8.05 -6.34
N THR A 25 -17.09 7.84 -5.91
CA THR A 25 -15.87 8.22 -6.65
C THR A 25 -15.55 7.33 -7.86
N ARG A 26 -16.33 6.25 -8.07
CA ARG A 26 -16.13 5.25 -9.14
C ARG A 26 -14.75 4.55 -9.12
N ASN A 27 -14.09 4.57 -7.96
CA ASN A 27 -12.80 3.92 -7.73
C ASN A 27 -13.00 2.70 -6.80
N PRO A 28 -12.56 1.48 -7.17
CA PRO A 28 -12.79 0.28 -6.37
C PRO A 28 -11.77 0.19 -5.21
N GLY A 29 -11.91 1.08 -4.22
CA GLY A 29 -11.05 1.13 -3.04
C GLY A 29 -11.81 1.55 -1.78
N ALA A 30 -11.16 1.42 -0.62
CA ALA A 30 -11.77 1.60 0.69
C ALA A 30 -12.48 2.96 0.89
N MET A 31 -11.95 4.06 0.34
CA MET A 31 -12.62 5.36 0.44
C MET A 31 -13.95 5.41 -0.32
N ASN A 32 -14.05 4.73 -1.46
CA ASN A 32 -15.34 4.65 -2.16
C ASN A 32 -16.31 3.75 -1.42
N VAL A 33 -15.82 2.63 -0.88
CA VAL A 33 -16.60 1.76 0.02
C VAL A 33 -17.12 2.54 1.23
N HIS A 34 -16.32 3.46 1.79
CA HIS A 34 -16.76 4.33 2.87
C HIS A 34 -17.94 5.21 2.47
N HIS A 35 -17.89 5.80 1.27
CA HIS A 35 -18.97 6.65 0.77
C HIS A 35 -20.24 5.87 0.42
N VAL A 36 -20.11 4.64 -0.09
CA VAL A 36 -21.24 3.85 -0.62
C VAL A 36 -21.86 2.94 0.44
N LEU A 37 -21.03 2.23 1.22
CA LEU A 37 -21.47 1.22 2.18
C LEU A 37 -21.21 1.61 3.64
N GLY A 38 -20.44 2.68 3.88
CA GLY A 38 -20.14 3.18 5.22
C GLY A 38 -18.86 2.63 5.86
N ARG A 39 -18.59 3.11 7.08
CA ARG A 39 -17.31 2.94 7.77
C ARG A 39 -16.93 1.48 8.06
N ARG A 40 -17.89 0.64 8.48
CA ARG A 40 -17.61 -0.76 8.85
C ARG A 40 -17.03 -1.54 7.66
N TRP A 41 -17.66 -1.42 6.50
CA TRP A 41 -17.19 -2.03 5.25
C TRP A 41 -15.83 -1.49 4.81
N ALA A 42 -15.64 -0.16 4.90
CA ALA A 42 -14.37 0.46 4.55
C ALA A 42 -13.20 -0.03 5.43
N THR A 43 -13.43 -0.20 6.73
CA THR A 43 -12.44 -0.74 7.66
C THR A 43 -12.08 -2.18 7.32
N ALA A 44 -13.08 -3.03 7.04
CA ALA A 44 -12.84 -4.42 6.64
C ALA A 44 -12.03 -4.51 5.33
N VAL A 45 -12.39 -3.74 4.31
CA VAL A 45 -11.67 -3.68 3.03
C VAL A 45 -10.23 -3.21 3.23
N THR A 46 -10.03 -2.17 4.06
CA THR A 46 -8.69 -1.67 4.39
C THR A 46 -7.84 -2.74 5.06
N ALA A 47 -8.40 -3.48 6.03
CA ALA A 47 -7.69 -4.55 6.72
C ALA A 47 -7.27 -5.67 5.76
N VAL A 48 -8.16 -6.09 4.85
CA VAL A 48 -7.84 -7.11 3.83
C VAL A 48 -6.78 -6.61 2.86
N ASP A 49 -6.87 -5.35 2.43
CA ASP A 49 -5.88 -4.77 1.51
C ASP A 49 -4.51 -4.57 2.13
N ILE A 50 -4.41 -4.24 3.42
CA ILE A 50 -3.15 -4.28 4.18
C ILE A 50 -2.66 -5.72 4.30
N GLY A 51 -3.55 -6.62 4.70
CA GLY A 51 -3.24 -8.03 4.91
C GLY A 51 -2.64 -8.71 3.68
N LYS A 52 -3.16 -8.44 2.48
CA LYS A 52 -2.63 -9.06 1.25
C LYS A 52 -1.23 -8.56 0.88
N GLY A 53 -0.92 -7.28 1.16
CA GLY A 53 0.42 -6.72 0.96
C GLY A 53 1.43 -7.32 1.94
N TYR A 54 1.05 -7.39 3.22
CA TYR A 54 1.86 -8.01 4.26
C TYR A 54 2.09 -9.51 4.00
N ALA A 55 1.03 -10.26 3.68
CA ALA A 55 1.11 -11.68 3.38
C ALA A 55 2.04 -11.94 2.19
N ALA A 56 1.95 -11.12 1.13
CA ALA A 56 2.86 -11.22 -0.01
C ALA A 56 4.32 -11.03 0.39
N ALA A 57 4.63 -10.03 1.23
CA ALA A 57 5.97 -9.81 1.76
C ALA A 57 6.48 -11.03 2.56
N ARG A 58 5.64 -11.62 3.43
CA ARG A 58 6.01 -12.78 4.25
C ARG A 58 6.24 -14.05 3.43
N VAL A 59 5.36 -14.31 2.45
CA VAL A 59 5.51 -15.44 1.52
C VAL A 59 6.77 -15.26 0.68
N GLY A 60 6.97 -14.08 0.09
CA GLY A 60 8.17 -13.77 -0.68
C GLY A 60 9.46 -13.95 0.13
N ARG A 61 9.44 -13.53 1.40
CA ARG A 61 10.58 -13.71 2.31
C ARG A 61 10.94 -15.17 2.52
N ARG A 62 9.94 -16.04 2.69
CA ARG A 62 10.16 -17.48 2.88
C ARG A 62 10.73 -18.16 1.64
N LEU A 63 10.44 -17.63 0.45
CA LEU A 63 10.85 -18.22 -0.82
C LEU A 63 12.23 -17.75 -1.30
N ALA A 64 12.54 -16.46 -1.15
CA ALA A 64 13.75 -15.86 -1.73
C ALA A 64 14.36 -14.77 -0.82
N GLY A 65 14.16 -14.89 0.49
CA GLY A 65 14.71 -13.96 1.47
C GLY A 65 14.23 -12.52 1.26
N ASP A 66 15.09 -11.57 1.60
CA ASP A 66 14.74 -10.15 1.62
C ASP A 66 14.41 -9.58 0.23
N LEU A 67 15.07 -10.06 -0.82
CA LEU A 67 14.71 -9.75 -2.20
C LEU A 67 13.30 -10.26 -2.53
N GLY A 68 13.00 -11.51 -2.18
CA GLY A 68 11.69 -12.11 -2.36
C GLY A 68 10.58 -11.32 -1.65
N ALA A 69 10.85 -10.80 -0.45
CA ALA A 69 9.90 -9.98 0.30
C ALA A 69 9.50 -8.71 -0.47
N ASN A 70 10.48 -7.97 -0.99
CA ASN A 70 10.24 -6.74 -1.75
C ASN A 70 9.53 -7.04 -3.08
N VAL A 71 10.04 -7.99 -3.86
CA VAL A 71 9.46 -8.35 -5.17
C VAL A 71 8.02 -8.82 -5.02
N ALA A 72 7.74 -9.69 -4.05
CA ALA A 72 6.39 -10.22 -3.85
C ALA A 72 5.40 -9.15 -3.37
N ALA A 73 5.82 -8.28 -2.43
CA ALA A 73 5.00 -7.20 -1.91
C ALA A 73 4.70 -6.14 -2.98
N SER A 74 5.73 -5.69 -3.72
CA SER A 74 5.58 -4.77 -4.86
C SER A 74 4.66 -5.38 -5.93
N ALA A 75 4.83 -6.67 -6.24
CA ALA A 75 3.94 -7.36 -7.17
C ALA A 75 2.49 -7.44 -6.66
N ALA A 76 2.25 -7.49 -5.34
CA ALA A 76 0.89 -7.43 -4.77
C ALA A 76 0.28 -6.02 -4.89
N VAL A 77 1.06 -4.97 -4.69
CA VAL A 77 0.62 -3.58 -4.95
C VAL A 77 0.27 -3.40 -6.42
N ILE A 78 1.14 -3.85 -7.34
CA ILE A 78 0.89 -3.81 -8.78
C ILE A 78 -0.39 -4.59 -9.12
N GLY A 79 -0.58 -5.78 -8.54
CA GLY A 79 -1.81 -6.57 -8.74
C GLY A 79 -3.08 -5.90 -8.19
N HIS A 80 -2.98 -5.10 -7.14
CA HIS A 80 -4.11 -4.29 -6.64
C HIS A 80 -4.44 -3.15 -7.61
N CYS A 81 -3.43 -2.47 -8.14
CA CYS A 81 -3.59 -1.33 -9.03
C CYS A 81 -4.03 -1.74 -10.44
N ARG A 82 -3.47 -2.86 -10.93
CA ARG A 82 -3.70 -3.44 -12.26
C ARG A 82 -4.01 -4.94 -12.14
N PRO A 83 -5.16 -5.30 -11.57
CA PRO A 83 -5.64 -6.68 -11.55
C PRO A 83 -5.97 -7.15 -12.98
N LEU A 84 -5.95 -8.46 -13.19
CA LEU A 84 -6.29 -9.09 -14.46
C LEU A 84 -7.76 -8.83 -14.79
N GLY A 85 -8.00 -8.38 -16.02
CA GLY A 85 -9.35 -8.26 -16.60
C GLY A 85 -10.22 -7.14 -16.04
N ARG A 86 -9.71 -6.25 -15.18
CA ARG A 86 -10.49 -5.13 -14.63
C ARG A 86 -9.64 -3.96 -14.16
N ARG A 87 -10.28 -2.81 -13.98
CA ARG A 87 -9.65 -1.64 -13.32
C ARG A 87 -9.55 -1.87 -11.81
N GLY A 88 -8.35 -1.64 -11.25
CA GLY A 88 -8.04 -1.76 -9.83
C GLY A 88 -8.12 -0.45 -9.05
N GLY A 89 -7.72 -0.51 -7.78
CA GLY A 89 -7.68 0.64 -6.87
C GLY A 89 -6.36 1.40 -6.93
N LYS A 90 -6.14 2.32 -5.98
CA LYS A 90 -4.93 3.16 -5.90
C LYS A 90 -3.73 2.49 -5.20
N GLY A 91 -3.92 1.32 -4.59
CA GLY A 91 -2.84 0.57 -3.94
C GLY A 91 -2.42 1.04 -2.54
N VAL A 92 -2.90 2.19 -2.05
CA VAL A 92 -2.46 2.81 -0.78
C VAL A 92 -2.46 1.83 0.40
N ALA A 93 -3.58 1.16 0.70
CA ALA A 93 -3.65 0.21 1.81
C ALA A 93 -2.74 -1.02 1.60
N THR A 94 -2.59 -1.47 0.36
CA THR A 94 -1.68 -2.57 0.02
C THR A 94 -0.21 -2.17 0.17
N SER A 95 0.14 -0.93 -0.15
CA SER A 95 1.46 -0.37 0.11
C SER A 95 1.76 -0.31 1.60
N VAL A 96 0.80 0.08 2.46
CA VAL A 96 0.97 0.01 3.92
C VAL A 96 1.28 -1.43 4.36
N GLY A 97 0.59 -2.43 3.82
CA GLY A 97 0.89 -3.84 4.06
C GLY A 97 2.32 -4.24 3.66
N GLN A 98 2.78 -3.77 2.48
CA GLN A 98 4.16 -3.95 2.04
C GLN A 98 5.14 -3.35 3.05
N VAL A 99 4.93 -2.10 3.47
CA VAL A 99 5.80 -1.40 4.44
C VAL A 99 5.91 -2.17 5.73
N ILE A 100 4.79 -2.65 6.29
CA ILE A 100 4.81 -3.47 7.51
C ILE A 100 5.64 -4.75 7.31
N GLY A 101 5.60 -5.35 6.12
CA GLY A 101 6.29 -6.61 5.82
C GLY A 101 7.78 -6.47 5.42
N THR A 102 8.20 -5.29 4.96
CA THR A 102 9.56 -5.06 4.44
C THR A 102 10.33 -4.00 5.21
N PHE A 103 9.69 -2.91 5.61
CA PHE A 103 10.34 -1.74 6.22
C PHE A 103 9.50 -1.13 7.36
N PRO A 104 9.20 -1.90 8.43
CA PRO A 104 8.25 -1.50 9.47
C PRO A 104 8.65 -0.23 10.22
N VAL A 105 9.95 0.06 10.36
CA VAL A 105 10.45 1.26 11.03
C VAL A 105 10.03 2.55 10.33
N TYR A 106 9.76 2.49 9.03
CA TYR A 106 9.31 3.65 8.29
C TYR A 106 7.81 3.92 8.44
N LEU A 107 7.00 2.93 8.82
CA LEU A 107 5.56 3.10 9.01
C LEU A 107 5.16 4.39 9.78
N PRO A 108 5.75 4.74 10.95
CA PRO A 108 5.45 5.99 11.64
C PRO A 108 5.80 7.25 10.84
N ILE A 109 6.87 7.21 10.04
CA ILE A 109 7.25 8.31 9.15
C ILE A 109 6.18 8.48 8.07
N ASP A 110 5.76 7.39 7.44
CA ASP A 110 4.74 7.42 6.38
C ASP A 110 3.39 7.92 6.89
N VAL A 111 2.97 7.45 8.07
CA VAL A 111 1.77 7.93 8.75
C VAL A 111 1.90 9.40 9.13
N GLY A 112 3.06 9.84 9.62
CA GLY A 112 3.33 11.23 9.95
C GLY A 112 3.25 12.15 8.73
N VAL A 113 3.85 11.76 7.60
CA VAL A 113 3.78 12.50 6.33
C VAL A 113 2.35 12.52 5.80
N ALA A 114 1.64 11.40 5.83
CA ALA A 114 0.25 11.32 5.40
C ALA A 114 -0.66 12.22 6.27
N ALA A 115 -0.46 12.23 7.60
CA ALA A 115 -1.21 13.08 8.52
C ALA A 115 -0.91 14.56 8.29
N ALA A 116 0.38 14.94 8.18
CA ALA A 116 0.79 16.32 7.93
C ALA A 116 0.25 16.84 6.59
N THR A 117 0.33 16.03 5.53
CA THR A 117 -0.20 16.42 4.21
C THR A 117 -1.73 16.48 4.19
N ALA A 118 -2.43 15.69 5.02
CA ALA A 118 -3.89 15.74 5.14
C ALA A 118 -4.41 16.94 5.94
N THR A 119 -3.62 17.48 6.87
CA THR A 119 -3.99 18.66 7.69
C THR A 119 -3.61 19.98 7.03
N LEU A 120 -2.59 20.00 6.17
CA LEU A 120 -2.15 21.20 5.45
C LEU A 120 -3.13 21.57 4.30
N PRO A 121 -3.77 22.77 4.34
CA PRO A 121 -4.77 23.18 3.36
C PRO A 121 -4.26 23.20 1.91
N TRP A 122 -2.98 23.51 1.73
CA TRP A 122 -2.33 23.57 0.42
C TRP A 122 -2.20 22.20 -0.27
N PHE A 123 -1.97 21.14 0.52
CA PHE A 123 -1.86 19.78 0.00
C PHE A 123 -3.21 19.10 -0.19
N ARG A 124 -4.23 19.49 0.58
CA ARG A 124 -5.61 18.99 0.45
C ARG A 124 -6.18 19.12 -0.96
N GLN A 125 -5.85 20.20 -1.67
CA GLN A 125 -6.33 20.43 -3.04
C GLN A 125 -5.38 19.91 -4.12
N ARG A 126 -4.17 19.45 -3.76
CA ARG A 126 -3.12 19.04 -4.70
C ARG A 126 -2.67 17.61 -4.44
N THR A 127 -3.61 16.67 -4.56
CA THR A 127 -3.36 15.25 -4.24
C THR A 127 -2.17 14.67 -5.00
N ARG A 128 -1.94 15.07 -6.27
CA ARG A 128 -0.76 14.65 -7.04
C ARG A 128 0.55 15.13 -6.42
N ALA A 129 0.61 16.39 -5.99
CA ALA A 129 1.80 16.95 -5.34
C ALA A 129 2.05 16.26 -3.98
N ALA A 130 1.01 16.01 -3.19
CA ALA A 130 1.12 15.29 -1.93
C ALA A 130 1.66 13.86 -2.14
N THR A 131 1.15 13.14 -3.16
CA THR A 131 1.63 11.79 -3.49
C THR A 131 3.08 11.80 -3.97
N THR A 132 3.47 12.76 -4.81
CA THR A 132 4.86 12.89 -5.27
C THR A 132 5.81 13.20 -4.10
N VAL A 133 5.45 14.13 -3.22
CA VAL A 133 6.25 14.46 -2.04
C VAL A 133 6.39 13.22 -1.14
N ALA A 134 5.30 12.54 -0.82
CA ALA A 134 5.35 11.32 -0.01
C ALA A 134 6.24 10.24 -0.65
N SER A 135 6.16 10.06 -1.97
CA SER A 135 6.96 9.08 -2.71
C SER A 135 8.45 9.45 -2.75
N LEU A 136 8.79 10.73 -2.94
CA LEU A 136 10.18 11.20 -2.93
C LEU A 136 10.77 11.17 -1.52
N SER A 137 9.99 11.54 -0.51
CA SER A 137 10.37 11.39 0.90
C SER A 137 10.66 9.93 1.22
N TRP A 138 9.82 9.00 0.75
CA TRP A 138 10.04 7.57 0.89
C TRP A 138 11.39 7.13 0.34
N VAL A 139 11.66 7.42 -0.94
CA VAL A 139 12.90 7.02 -1.60
C VAL A 139 14.12 7.67 -0.92
N GLY A 140 14.03 8.96 -0.59
CA GLY A 140 15.14 9.71 0.02
C GLY A 140 15.46 9.25 1.44
N CYS A 141 14.45 9.08 2.28
CA CYS A 141 14.63 8.61 3.66
C CYS A 141 15.09 7.14 3.70
N ALA A 142 14.59 6.27 2.81
CA ALA A 142 15.08 4.91 2.69
C ALA A 142 16.56 4.88 2.28
N ALA A 143 16.94 5.68 1.26
CA ALA A 143 18.34 5.83 0.85
C ALA A 143 19.24 6.34 1.98
N LEU A 144 18.79 7.34 2.73
CA LEU A 144 19.53 7.88 3.88
C LEU A 144 19.67 6.83 5.00
N TRP A 145 18.60 6.11 5.32
CA TRP A 145 18.59 5.05 6.32
C TRP A 145 19.63 3.97 6.01
N TRP A 146 19.67 3.53 4.74
CA TRP A 146 20.66 2.57 4.27
C TRP A 146 22.08 3.13 4.26
N ARG A 147 22.30 4.37 3.79
CA ARG A 147 23.62 5.01 3.83
C ARG A 147 24.18 5.14 5.25
N ARG A 148 23.29 5.24 6.24
CA ARG A 148 23.64 5.34 7.67
C ARG A 148 23.80 3.98 8.35
N GLY A 149 23.56 2.87 7.64
CA GLY A 149 23.67 1.51 8.20
C GLY A 149 22.70 1.25 9.36
N LEU A 150 21.56 1.96 9.38
CA LEU A 150 20.62 1.87 10.49
C LEU A 150 19.85 0.55 10.46
N ASP A 151 19.63 -0.02 11.64
CA ASP A 151 18.91 -1.28 11.79
C ASP A 151 17.45 -1.17 11.35
N ASN A 152 16.91 -2.25 10.79
CA ASN A 152 15.51 -2.37 10.41
C ASN A 152 14.89 -3.60 11.10
N PRO A 153 14.66 -3.54 12.43
CA PRO A 153 14.13 -4.65 13.20
C PRO A 153 12.81 -5.16 12.62
N GLY A 154 12.74 -6.47 12.36
CA GLY A 154 11.56 -7.13 11.77
C GLY A 154 11.40 -6.92 10.26
N GLY A 155 12.23 -6.09 9.63
CA GLY A 155 12.20 -5.83 8.21
C GLY A 155 13.35 -6.48 7.43
N VAL A 156 13.55 -6.01 6.19
CA VAL A 156 14.64 -6.42 5.30
C VAL A 156 15.96 -5.82 5.79
N ARG A 157 17.02 -6.63 5.85
CA ARG A 157 18.35 -6.17 6.24
C ARG A 157 18.95 -5.30 5.15
N PRO A 158 19.67 -4.21 5.50
CA PRO A 158 20.45 -3.45 4.53
C PRO A 158 21.50 -4.36 3.87
N THR A 159 21.37 -4.62 2.57
CA THR A 159 22.39 -5.30 1.75
C THR A 159 22.71 -4.45 0.53
N ALA A 160 23.94 -4.56 0.03
CA ALA A 160 24.41 -3.79 -1.14
C ALA A 160 23.61 -4.04 -2.43
N SER A 161 22.84 -5.14 -2.50
CA SER A 161 22.04 -5.55 -3.66
C SER A 161 20.63 -4.96 -3.72
N LEU A 162 20.18 -4.24 -2.69
CA LEU A 162 18.82 -3.69 -2.60
C LEU A 162 18.46 -2.54 -3.54
N PRO A 163 19.38 -1.68 -4.01
CA PRO A 163 19.03 -0.62 -4.95
C PRO A 163 18.45 -1.14 -6.28
N ALA A 164 18.74 -2.39 -6.64
CA ALA A 164 18.18 -3.05 -7.83
C ALA A 164 16.77 -3.63 -7.60
N ALA A 165 16.28 -3.62 -6.36
CA ALA A 165 15.01 -4.23 -5.94
C ALA A 165 13.95 -3.22 -5.45
N ALA A 166 14.32 -1.94 -5.32
CA ALA A 166 13.46 -0.81 -4.94
C ALA A 166 12.97 -0.07 -6.20
#